data_AF-A0A1T1I2P3-F1
#
_entry.id   AF-A0A1T1I2P3-F1
#
_cell.length_a   1.000
_cell.length_b   1.000
_cell.length_c   1.000
_cell.angle_alpha   90.00
_cell.angle_beta   90.00
_cell.angle_gamma   90.00
#
_symmetry.space_group_name_H-M   'P 1'
#
loop_
_entity.id
_entity.type
_entity.pdbx_description
1 polymer ?
#
loop_
_entity_poly.entity_id
_entity_poly.type
_entity_poly.pdbx_seq_one_letter_code
_entity_poly.pdbx_strand_id
1 'polypeptide(L)' 'MGGIGIWQLVIVLLIVMMLFGTKRLKGLGSDVGEAIKGFRSSMGNEPGAQQDPAKTGLEVDAAHNRSADSKH' A
#
# COMPACT_ATOMS: atom_id res chain seq x y z
N MET A 1 -23.00 26.02 14.33
CA MET A 1 -22.23 26.71 13.28
C MET A 1 -21.21 25.72 12.74
N GLY A 2 -21.22 25.50 11.43
CA GLY A 2 -20.83 24.27 10.74
C GLY A 2 -19.52 23.61 11.16
N GLY A 3 -19.61 22.35 11.62
CA GLY A 3 -18.46 21.47 11.69
C GLY A 3 -18.05 21.00 10.30
N ILE A 4 -16.76 20.68 10.13
CA ILE A 4 -16.26 20.03 8.93
C ILE A 4 -16.96 18.68 8.82
N GLY A 5 -17.90 18.56 7.90
CA GLY A 5 -18.63 17.32 7.66
C GLY A 5 -17.78 16.34 6.86
N ILE A 6 -18.12 15.06 7.00
CA ILE A 6 -17.48 13.95 6.28
C ILE A 6 -17.53 14.19 4.76
N TRP A 7 -18.64 14.77 4.27
CA TRP A 7 -18.83 15.11 2.86
C TRP A 7 -17.81 16.12 2.33
N GLN A 8 -17.42 17.10 3.12
CA GLN A 8 -16.41 18.09 2.75
C GLN A 8 -15.02 17.45 2.69
N LEU A 9 -14.70 16.54 3.62
CA LEU A 9 -13.42 15.83 3.61
C LEU A 9 -13.25 14.95 2.37
N VAL A 10 -14.32 14.29 1.90
CA VAL A 10 -14.29 13.48 0.67
C VAL A 10 -14.03 14.34 -0.56
N ILE A 11 -14.66 15.51 -0.65
CA ILE A 11 -14.45 16.47 -1.76
C ILE A 11 -13.01 16.97 -1.77
N VAL A 12 -12.47 17.34 -0.61
CA VAL A 12 -11.06 17.77 -0.48
C VAL A 12 -10.10 16.64 -0.87
N LEU A 13 -10.36 15.42 -0.42
CA LEU A 13 -9.55 14.25 -0.76
C LEU A 13 -9.50 14.00 -2.27
N LEU A 14 -10.65 14.12 -2.96
CA LEU A 14 -10.71 13.99 -4.42
C LEU A 14 -9.82 15.02 -5.13
N ILE A 15 -9.87 16.28 -4.70
CA ILE A 15 -9.05 17.35 -5.27
C ILE A 15 -7.56 17.05 -5.06
N VAL A 16 -7.17 16.63 -3.85
CA VAL A 16 -5.79 16.25 -3.54
C VAL A 16 -5.33 15.07 -4.41
N MET A 17 -6.16 14.04 -4.59
CA MET A 17 -5.85 12.91 -5.48
C MET A 17 -5.69 13.34 -6.94
N MET A 18 -6.45 14.34 -7.39
CA MET A 18 -6.38 14.86 -8.76
C MET A 18 -5.12 15.71 -8.99
N LEU A 19 -4.71 16.51 -7.99
CA LEU A 19 -3.52 17.36 -8.06
C LEU A 19 -2.22 16.56 -7.92
N PHE A 20 -2.15 15.65 -6.94
CA PHE A 20 -0.95 14.87 -6.65
C PHE A 20 -0.88 13.55 -7.44
N GLY A 21 -2.00 13.10 -7.98
CA GLY A 21 -2.15 11.80 -8.62
C GLY A 21 -2.16 10.64 -7.62
N THR A 22 -2.90 9.57 -7.95
CA THR A 22 -3.03 8.39 -7.07
C THR A 22 -1.73 7.60 -6.90
N LYS A 23 -0.78 7.72 -7.84
CA LYS A 23 0.52 7.03 -7.77
C LYS A 23 1.39 7.51 -6.61
N ARG A 24 1.42 8.82 -6.36
CA ARG A 24 2.22 9.41 -5.25
C ARG A 24 1.57 9.14 -3.90
N LEU A 25 0.24 9.24 -3.83
CA LEU A 25 -0.54 8.92 -2.63
C LEU A 25 -0.49 7.45 -2.26
N LYS A 26 -0.42 6.53 -3.22
CA LYS A 26 -0.35 5.09 -2.94
C LYS A 26 1.01 4.68 -2.34
N GLY A 27 2.12 5.22 -2.85
CA GLY A 27 3.44 4.97 -2.26
C GLY A 27 3.53 5.51 -0.84
N LEU A 28 3.29 6.82 -0.67
CA LEU A 28 3.34 7.48 0.63
C LEU A 28 2.29 6.94 1.61
N GLY A 29 1.10 6.59 1.12
CA GLY A 29 0.01 6.04 1.91
C GLY A 29 0.26 4.60 2.37
N SER A 30 1.05 3.81 1.62
CA SER A 30 1.48 2.48 2.07
C SER A 30 2.43 2.62 3.26
N ASP A 31 3.45 3.47 3.14
CA ASP A 31 4.46 3.68 4.19
C ASP A 31 3.85 4.29 5.46
N VAL A 32 2.98 5.31 5.30
CA VAL A 32 2.25 5.92 6.42
C VAL A 32 1.19 4.96 6.99
N GLY A 33 0.56 4.16 6.13
CA GLY A 33 -0.42 3.16 6.54
C GLY A 33 0.18 2.05 7.40
N GLU A 34 1.38 1.58 7.07
CA GLU A 34 2.12 0.62 7.90
C GLU A 34 2.48 1.19 9.27
N ALA A 35 2.96 2.43 9.33
CA ALA A 35 3.26 3.12 10.59
C ALA A 35 2.01 3.27 11.48
N ILE A 36 0.87 3.67 10.90
CA ILE A 36 -0.40 3.81 11.62
C ILE A 36 -0.94 2.43 12.06
N LYS A 37 -0.77 1.38 11.25
CA LYS A 37 -1.15 0.00 11.59
C LYS A 37 -0.41 -0.47 12.85
N GLY A 38 0.90 -0.25 12.93
CA GLY A 38 1.70 -0.57 14.11
C GLY A 38 1.26 0.23 15.36
N PHE A 39 0.91 1.51 15.19
CA PHE A 39 0.39 2.35 16.27
C PHE A 39 -1.00 1.90 16.77
N ARG A 40 -1.89 1.47 15.86
CA ARG A 40 -3.20 0.94 16.24
C ARG A 40 -3.09 -0.42 16.94
N SER A 41 -2.19 -1.29 16.47
CA SER A 41 -1.92 -2.58 17.11
C SER A 41 -1.35 -2.41 18.53
N SER A 42 -0.44 -1.46 18.75
CA SER A 42 0.14 -1.22 20.09
C SER A 42 -0.81 -0.54 21.07
N MET A 43 -1.81 0.22 20.60
CA MET A 43 -2.85 0.82 21.45
C MET A 43 -3.92 -0.19 21.95
N GLY A 44 -3.76 -1.50 21.71
CA GLY A 44 -4.45 -2.54 22.50
C GLY A 44 -5.85 -2.93 22.00
N ASN A 45 -6.05 -3.09 20.69
CA ASN A 45 -7.33 -3.52 20.13
C ASN A 45 -7.18 -4.58 19.03
N GLU A 46 -6.47 -5.67 19.32
CA GLU A 46 -6.15 -6.72 18.34
C GLU A 46 -7.09 -7.93 18.46
N PRO A 47 -7.75 -8.33 17.35
CA PRO A 47 -7.28 -9.52 16.65
C PRO A 47 -7.36 -9.39 15.11
N GLY A 48 -6.27 -9.73 14.40
CA GLY A 48 -6.37 -10.27 13.04
C GLY A 48 -5.81 -9.48 11.85
N ALA A 49 -4.71 -8.73 11.98
CA ALA A 49 -4.09 -8.08 10.80
C ALA A 49 -2.72 -8.66 10.41
N GLN A 50 -2.63 -9.98 10.27
CA GLN A 50 -1.61 -10.59 9.44
C GLN A 50 -1.93 -10.30 7.98
N GLN A 51 -1.02 -9.62 7.27
CA GLN A 51 -0.74 -9.83 5.85
C GLN A 51 0.32 -8.85 5.34
N ASP A 52 1.34 -9.47 4.76
CA ASP A 52 2.47 -8.94 4.02
C ASP A 52 2.06 -8.03 2.85
N PRO A 53 2.66 -6.84 2.69
CA PRO A 53 2.54 -6.07 1.46
C PRO A 53 3.47 -6.53 0.31
N ALA A 54 4.20 -7.64 0.45
CA ALA A 54 5.27 -8.01 -0.49
C ALA A 54 4.94 -9.17 -1.44
N LYS A 55 3.78 -9.16 -2.13
CA LYS A 55 3.55 -10.04 -3.30
C LYS A 55 2.71 -9.37 -4.41
N THR A 56 3.06 -8.16 -4.85
CA THR A 56 2.67 -7.71 -6.20
C THR A 56 3.65 -6.64 -6.69
N GLY A 57 4.76 -7.09 -7.27
CA GLY A 57 5.76 -6.19 -7.84
C GLY A 57 6.88 -6.92 -8.54
N LEU A 58 6.54 -7.59 -9.66
CA LEU A 58 7.46 -8.08 -10.70
C LEU A 58 8.57 -9.03 -10.23
N GLU A 59 8.24 -10.32 -10.11
CA GLU A 59 9.20 -11.37 -10.48
C GLU A 59 8.67 -12.00 -11.76
N VAL A 60 9.04 -11.39 -12.90
CA VAL A 60 8.97 -12.07 -14.20
C VAL A 60 10.18 -12.98 -14.22
N ASP A 61 9.95 -14.17 -13.69
CA ASP A 61 10.74 -15.37 -13.89
C ASP A 61 10.93 -15.59 -15.40
N ALA A 62 12.09 -15.20 -15.96
CA ALA A 62 12.43 -15.48 -17.36
C ALA A 62 13.94 -15.59 -17.64
N ALA A 63 14.79 -15.77 -16.62
CA ALA A 63 16.23 -15.71 -16.88
C ALA A 63 17.13 -16.57 -15.96
N HIS A 64 16.79 -17.82 -15.60
CA HIS A 64 17.87 -18.67 -15.03
C HIS A 64 17.76 -20.21 -15.01
N ASN A 65 17.02 -20.92 -15.85
CA ASN A 65 17.23 -22.39 -15.86
C ASN A 65 16.76 -23.13 -17.12
N ARG A 66 17.59 -23.21 -18.18
CA ARG A 66 17.52 -24.36 -19.13
C ARG A 66 18.60 -24.48 -20.22
N SER A 67 19.87 -24.13 -19.99
CA SER A 67 20.88 -24.42 -21.05
C SER A 67 22.30 -24.63 -20.52
N ALA A 68 22.45 -25.38 -19.43
CA ALA A 68 23.76 -25.86 -19.01
C ALA A 68 23.67 -27.21 -18.27
N ASP A 69 22.92 -28.19 -18.80
CA ASP A 69 23.19 -29.60 -18.47
C ASP A 69 22.42 -30.55 -19.41
N SER A 70 23.12 -31.13 -20.38
CA SER A 70 23.09 -32.56 -20.64
C SER A 70 24.01 -32.83 -21.82
N LYS A 71 25.26 -33.10 -21.46
CA LYS A 71 26.31 -33.68 -22.28
C LYS A 71 25.84 -35.04 -22.81
N HIS A 72 25.53 -35.12 -24.12
CA HIS A 72 25.72 -36.32 -24.94
C HIS A 72 25.83 -35.93 -26.41
#